data_AF-A0A7S4EXG6-F1
#
_entry.id   AF-A0A7S4EXG6-F1
#
_cell.length_a   1.000
_cell.length_b   1.000
_cell.length_c   1.000
_cell.angle_alpha   90.00
_cell.angle_beta   90.00
_cell.angle_gamma   90.00
#
_symmetry.space_group_name_H-M   'P 1'
#
loop_
_entity.id
_entity.type
_entity.pdbx_description
1 polymer ?
#
loop_
_entity_poly.entity_id
_entity_poly.type
_entity_poly.pdbx_seq_one_letter_code
_entity_poly.pdbx_strand_id
1 'polypeptide(L)'
;MRRDGWDLKPGVEILAGRWQDVLPQLVAQAAEAKTPPFDAVFFDTFAEGVDELRRFHTLLPSLLQRRGVYSYFNGIAAHDVFLHKVYAEAIRLDLLSNGFTKVAFVPVSFPVPEPQVWEGTSLRHWWLSDNYQMPACYM
;
A
#
# COMPACT_ATOMS: atom_id res chain seq x y z
N MET A 1 -7.26 16.76 6.63
CA MET A 1 -7.70 15.68 7.54
C MET A 1 -8.45 16.24 8.76
N ARG A 2 -7.79 16.79 9.79
CA ARG A 2 -8.51 17.39 10.96
C ARG A 2 -9.40 18.59 10.62
N ARG A 3 -8.91 19.53 9.81
CA ARG A 3 -9.71 20.65 9.30
C ARG A 3 -10.98 20.19 8.59
N ASP A 4 -10.91 19.03 7.93
CA ASP A 4 -12.01 18.46 7.15
C ASP A 4 -12.88 17.50 8.01
N GLY A 5 -12.66 17.44 9.33
CA GLY A 5 -13.49 16.72 10.31
C GLY A 5 -13.31 15.20 10.35
N TRP A 6 -12.26 14.65 9.71
CA TRP A 6 -12.05 13.20 9.68
C TRP A 6 -11.82 12.58 11.05
N ASP A 7 -11.19 13.30 11.97
CA ASP A 7 -10.93 12.88 13.35
C ASP A 7 -12.17 12.80 14.22
N LEU A 8 -13.29 13.38 13.76
CA LEU A 8 -14.57 13.36 14.46
C LEU A 8 -15.54 12.33 13.89
N LYS A 9 -15.19 11.67 12.78
CA LYS A 9 -16.07 10.74 12.10
C LYS A 9 -16.19 9.42 12.89
N PRO A 10 -17.41 8.91 13.13
CA PRO A 10 -17.59 7.61 13.79
C PRO A 10 -16.83 6.49 13.07
N GLY A 11 -16.13 5.66 13.84
CA GLY A 11 -15.33 4.56 13.31
C GLY A 11 -13.96 4.96 12.73
N VAL A 12 -13.57 6.24 12.86
CA VAL A 12 -12.22 6.70 12.51
C VAL A 12 -11.39 6.88 13.77
N GLU A 13 -10.26 6.19 13.82
CA GLU A 13 -9.22 6.39 14.84
C GLU A 13 -7.94 6.84 14.14
N ILE A 14 -7.27 7.85 14.72
CA ILE A 14 -6.02 8.39 14.18
C ILE A 14 -4.91 8.11 15.17
N LEU A 15 -3.98 7.27 14.75
CA LEU A 15 -2.76 7.01 15.47
C LEU A 15 -1.68 7.98 14.97
N ALA A 16 -1.34 8.99 15.77
CA ALA A 16 -0.39 10.02 15.39
C ALA A 16 1.06 9.54 15.57
N GLY A 17 1.86 9.59 14.50
CA GLY A 17 3.28 9.25 14.54
C GLY A 17 3.76 8.72 13.19
N ARG A 18 5.02 8.26 13.15
CA ARG A 18 5.49 7.46 12.01
C ARG A 18 4.93 6.05 12.15
N TRP A 19 4.60 5.42 11.03
CA TRP A 19 4.07 4.06 11.06
C TRP A 19 5.04 3.07 11.72
N GLN A 20 6.35 3.31 11.58
CA GLN A 20 7.41 2.49 12.21
C GLN A 20 7.36 2.52 13.73
N ASP A 21 6.85 3.59 14.33
CA ASP A 21 6.74 3.75 15.78
C ASP A 21 5.38 3.27 16.31
N VAL A 22 4.34 3.40 15.48
CA VAL A 22 2.94 3.16 15.86
C VAL A 22 2.51 1.72 15.60
N LEU A 23 2.81 1.16 14.42
CA LEU A 23 2.35 -0.19 14.06
C LEU A 23 2.85 -1.29 15.00
N PRO A 24 4.08 -1.28 15.54
CA PRO A 24 4.50 -2.28 16.53
C PRO A 24 3.60 -2.33 17.77
N GLN A 25 3.04 -1.19 18.19
CA GLN A 25 2.12 -1.11 19.32
C GLN A 25 0.77 -1.75 18.97
N LEU A 26 0.30 -1.50 17.74
CA LEU A 26 -0.93 -2.10 17.22
C LEU A 26 -0.81 -3.62 17.06
N VAL A 27 0.35 -4.10 16.61
CA VAL A 27 0.68 -5.54 16.57
C VAL A 27 0.66 -6.15 17.97
N ALA A 28 1.27 -5.48 18.96
CA ALA A 28 1.25 -5.95 20.35
C ALA A 28 -0.18 -6.02 20.91
N GLN A 29 -1.01 -5.01 20.62
CA GLN A 29 -2.44 -5.01 21.01
C GLN A 29 -3.22 -6.13 20.33
N ALA A 30 -2.95 -6.40 19.04
CA ALA A 30 -3.57 -7.52 18.32
C ALA A 30 -3.18 -8.88 18.93
N ALA A 31 -1.91 -9.05 19.31
CA ALA A 31 -1.43 -10.26 19.98
C ALA A 31 -2.08 -10.49 21.36
N GLU A 32 -2.43 -9.41 22.06
CA GLU A 32 -3.16 -9.44 23.34
C GLU A 32 -4.69 -9.51 23.16
N ALA A 33 -5.18 -9.71 21.93
CA ALA A 33 -6.60 -9.70 21.56
C ALA A 33 -7.35 -8.40 21.98
N LYS A 34 -6.62 -7.30 22.17
CA LYS A 34 -7.19 -5.97 22.49
C LYS A 34 -7.73 -5.28 21.25
N THR A 35 -7.14 -5.56 20.09
CA THR A 35 -7.56 -5.03 18.80
C THR A 35 -7.84 -6.20 17.86
N PRO A 36 -9.04 -6.32 17.29
CA PRO A 36 -9.29 -7.36 16.30
C PRO A 36 -8.46 -7.08 15.03
N PRO A 37 -8.00 -8.13 14.33
CA PRO A 37 -7.35 -7.96 13.04
C PRO A 37 -8.29 -7.29 12.03
N PHE A 38 -7.70 -6.50 11.13
CA PHE A 38 -8.42 -5.76 10.10
C PHE A 38 -8.94 -6.69 9.01
N ASP A 39 -10.12 -6.38 8.49
CA ASP A 39 -10.67 -7.02 7.30
C ASP A 39 -9.97 -6.56 6.02
N ALA A 40 -9.48 -5.31 6.01
CA ALA A 40 -8.80 -4.71 4.89
C ALA A 40 -7.70 -3.74 5.34
N VAL A 41 -6.59 -3.72 4.61
CA VAL A 41 -5.48 -2.77 4.82
C VAL A 41 -5.13 -2.12 3.48
N PHE A 42 -4.99 -0.80 3.49
CA PHE A 42 -4.43 -0.03 2.37
C PHE A 42 -3.18 0.70 2.86
N PHE A 43 -2.05 0.54 2.16
CA PHE A 43 -0.78 1.16 2.52
C PHE A 43 -0.35 2.18 1.47
N ASP A 44 -0.35 3.46 1.85
CA ASP A 44 0.02 4.59 1.00
C ASP A 44 0.77 5.62 1.86
N THR A 45 2.07 5.41 1.98
CA THR A 45 2.96 6.26 2.78
C THR A 45 3.81 7.14 1.85
N PHE A 46 4.65 8.01 2.45
CA PHE A 46 5.67 8.72 1.68
C PHE A 46 6.54 7.75 0.88
N ALA A 47 7.18 8.24 -0.18
CA ALA A 47 8.03 7.43 -1.07
C ALA A 47 9.24 6.85 -0.31
N GLU A 48 9.01 5.72 0.33
CA GLU A 48 10.00 4.92 1.05
C GLU A 48 10.54 3.83 0.11
N GLY A 49 11.77 3.38 0.36
CA GLY A 49 12.39 2.34 -0.46
C GLY A 49 11.66 0.99 -0.33
N VAL A 50 11.98 0.07 -1.25
CA VAL A 50 11.43 -1.31 -1.27
C VAL A 50 11.61 -2.03 0.07
N ASP A 51 12.69 -1.75 0.80
CA ASP A 51 12.98 -2.39 2.08
C ASP A 51 12.00 -1.96 3.18
N GLU A 52 11.51 -0.73 3.17
CA GLU A 52 10.48 -0.28 4.11
C GLU A 52 9.12 -0.91 3.77
N LEU A 53 8.80 -1.06 2.49
CA LEU A 53 7.60 -1.79 2.06
C LEU A 53 7.65 -3.26 2.50
N ARG A 54 8.81 -3.91 2.35
CA ARG A 54 9.04 -5.27 2.85
C ARG A 54 8.90 -5.35 4.36
N ARG A 55 9.49 -4.39 5.09
CA ARG A 55 9.36 -4.30 6.55
C ARG A 55 7.91 -4.17 6.98
N PHE A 56 7.10 -3.43 6.24
CA PHE A 56 5.66 -3.36 6.50
C PHE A 56 4.97 -4.72 6.21
N HIS A 57 5.32 -5.40 5.11
CA HIS A 57 4.73 -6.70 4.76
C HIS A 57 4.93 -7.78 5.82
N THR A 58 6.04 -7.75 6.57
CA THR A 58 6.25 -8.71 7.67
C THR A 58 5.31 -8.51 8.86
N LEU A 59 4.69 -7.33 8.99
CA LEU A 59 3.72 -7.03 10.04
C LEU A 59 2.28 -7.44 9.66
N LEU A 60 1.99 -7.58 8.36
CA LEU A 60 0.63 -7.87 7.86
C LEU A 60 0.02 -9.15 8.44
N PRO A 61 0.74 -10.28 8.61
CA PRO A 61 0.15 -11.50 9.19
C PRO A 61 -0.40 -11.32 10.61
N SER A 62 0.09 -10.34 11.37
CA SER A 62 -0.40 -10.02 12.70
C SER A 62 -1.54 -9.00 12.69
N LEU A 63 -1.70 -8.24 11.62
CA LEU A 63 -2.66 -7.14 11.51
C LEU A 63 -3.88 -7.51 10.65
N LEU A 64 -3.74 -8.42 9.69
CA LEU A 64 -4.77 -8.76 8.72
C LEU A 64 -5.45 -10.08 9.06
N GLN A 65 -6.76 -10.16 8.86
CA GLN A 65 -7.51 -11.41 9.02
C GLN A 65 -7.10 -12.48 7.98
N ARG A 66 -7.35 -13.76 8.30
CA ARG A 66 -7.10 -14.93 7.43
C ARG A 66 -7.85 -14.94 6.08
N ARG A 67 -8.73 -13.97 5.84
CA ARG A 67 -9.44 -13.75 4.57
C ARG A 67 -9.47 -12.27 4.21
N GLY A 68 -8.60 -11.50 4.84
CA GLY A 68 -8.51 -10.07 4.67
C GLY A 68 -7.86 -9.71 3.33
N VAL A 69 -8.10 -8.48 2.91
CA VAL A 69 -7.57 -7.93 1.67
C VAL A 69 -6.53 -6.87 1.93
N TYR A 70 -5.49 -6.86 1.13
CA TYR A 70 -4.42 -5.87 1.19
C TYR A 70 -4.19 -5.26 -0.18
N SER A 71 -3.95 -3.95 -0.20
CA SER A 71 -3.48 -3.22 -1.36
C SER A 71 -2.57 -2.08 -0.92
N TYR A 72 -1.80 -1.53 -1.85
CA TYR A 72 -0.88 -0.44 -1.58
C TYR A 72 -0.72 0.46 -2.80
N PHE A 73 -0.22 1.67 -2.58
CA PHE A 73 0.22 2.54 -3.67
C PHE A 73 1.47 1.93 -4.33
N ASN A 74 1.29 1.41 -5.54
CA ASN A 74 2.33 0.75 -6.31
C ASN A 74 3.15 1.78 -7.07
N GLY A 75 3.91 2.62 -6.34
CA GLY A 75 4.73 3.71 -6.86
C GLY A 75 6.12 3.32 -7.37
N ILE A 76 6.54 2.07 -7.18
CA ILE A 76 7.94 1.66 -7.29
C ILE A 76 8.39 1.69 -8.75
N ALA A 77 9.53 2.32 -9.02
CA ALA A 77 10.10 2.45 -10.36
C ALA A 77 9.10 2.99 -11.41
N ALA A 78 8.25 3.95 -11.03
CA ALA A 78 7.19 4.51 -11.88
C ALA A 78 7.66 5.13 -13.23
N HIS A 79 8.97 5.23 -13.45
CA HIS A 79 9.59 5.77 -14.67
C HIS A 79 10.21 4.70 -15.57
N ASP A 80 10.19 3.42 -15.16
CA ASP A 80 10.76 2.31 -15.93
C ASP A 80 9.82 1.09 -15.82
N VAL A 81 9.11 0.76 -16.89
CA VAL A 81 8.16 -0.37 -16.89
C VAL A 81 8.83 -1.72 -16.70
N PHE A 82 10.07 -1.88 -17.16
CA PHE A 82 10.80 -3.11 -16.95
C PHE A 82 11.10 -3.29 -15.46
N LEU A 83 11.71 -2.28 -14.83
CA LEU A 83 12.01 -2.31 -13.39
C LEU A 83 10.72 -2.40 -12.56
N HIS A 84 9.67 -1.67 -12.92
CA HIS A 84 8.37 -1.74 -12.26
C HIS A 84 7.83 -3.17 -12.23
N LYS A 85 7.87 -3.89 -13.36
CA LYS A 85 7.45 -5.29 -13.44
C LYS A 85 8.34 -6.24 -12.64
N VAL A 86 9.66 -6.00 -12.63
CA VAL A 86 10.60 -6.79 -11.82
C VAL A 86 10.31 -6.62 -10.32
N TYR A 87 10.11 -5.38 -9.85
CA TYR A 87 9.76 -5.13 -8.46
C TYR A 87 8.38 -5.67 -8.11
N ALA A 88 7.40 -5.55 -9.00
CA ALA A 88 6.07 -6.13 -8.81
C ALA A 88 6.15 -7.66 -8.60
N GLU A 89 6.95 -8.38 -9.41
CA GLU A 89 7.12 -9.82 -9.22
C GLU A 89 7.90 -10.16 -7.94
N ALA A 90 8.94 -9.39 -7.59
CA ALA A 90 9.67 -9.57 -6.34
C ALA A 90 8.75 -9.41 -5.12
N ILE A 91 7.93 -8.37 -5.10
CA ILE A 91 6.94 -8.12 -4.04
C ILE A 91 5.87 -9.22 -4.03
N ARG A 92 5.46 -9.70 -5.21
CA ARG A 92 4.51 -10.83 -5.32
C ARG A 92 5.03 -12.04 -4.57
N LEU A 93 6.29 -12.42 -4.82
CA LEU A 93 6.93 -13.57 -4.16
C LEU A 93 7.08 -13.33 -2.65
N ASP A 94 7.50 -12.14 -2.24
CA ASP A 94 7.65 -11.78 -0.82
C ASP A 94 6.30 -11.88 -0.08
N LEU A 95 5.22 -11.38 -0.65
CA LEU A 95 3.88 -11.47 -0.07
C LEU A 95 3.38 -12.93 0.01
N LEU A 96 3.59 -13.74 -1.03
CA LEU A 96 3.25 -15.17 -0.98
C LEU A 96 4.00 -15.90 0.14
N SER A 97 5.28 -15.57 0.37
CA SER A 97 6.06 -16.09 1.49
C SER A 97 5.57 -15.60 2.87
N ASN A 98 4.89 -14.45 2.93
CA ASN A 98 4.26 -13.91 4.14
C ASN A 98 2.82 -14.41 4.37
N GLY A 99 2.41 -15.49 3.72
CA GLY A 99 1.13 -16.14 3.99
C GLY A 99 -0.04 -15.62 3.15
N PHE A 100 0.21 -14.79 2.14
CA PHE A 100 -0.81 -14.45 1.15
C PHE A 100 -1.07 -15.65 0.22
N THR A 101 -2.34 -15.96 -0.02
CA THR A 101 -2.75 -17.05 -0.94
C THR A 101 -2.85 -16.58 -2.38
N LYS A 102 -3.09 -15.29 -2.62
CA LYS A 102 -3.19 -14.73 -3.97
C LYS A 102 -2.69 -13.29 -4.01
N VAL A 103 -1.84 -12.98 -4.98
CA VAL A 103 -1.38 -11.62 -5.28
C VAL A 103 -1.49 -11.39 -6.78
N ALA A 104 -2.25 -10.37 -7.17
CA ALA A 104 -2.47 -9.98 -8.55
C ALA A 104 -2.22 -8.49 -8.74
N PHE A 105 -1.82 -8.10 -9.95
CA PHE A 105 -1.73 -6.70 -10.36
C PHE A 105 -2.83 -6.45 -11.40
N VAL A 106 -3.86 -5.72 -10.99
CA VAL A 106 -5.04 -5.45 -11.80
C VAL A 106 -4.81 -4.15 -12.56
N PRO A 107 -4.85 -4.15 -13.91
CA PRO A 107 -4.73 -2.92 -14.68
C PRO A 107 -5.97 -2.05 -14.46
N VAL A 108 -5.74 -0.82 -14.00
CA VAL A 108 -6.77 0.20 -13.82
C VAL A 108 -6.48 1.31 -14.82
N SER A 109 -7.37 1.46 -15.81
CA SER A 109 -7.29 2.57 -16.75
C SER A 109 -7.64 3.88 -16.06
N PHE A 110 -6.90 4.93 -16.37
CA PHE A 110 -7.18 6.27 -15.88
C PHE A 110 -7.15 7.26 -17.06
N PRO A 111 -7.92 8.36 -17.00
CA PRO A 111 -7.83 9.38 -18.04
C PRO A 111 -6.43 9.97 -18.03
N VAL A 112 -5.73 9.90 -19.16
CA VAL A 112 -4.42 10.52 -19.34
C VAL A 112 -4.62 12.04 -19.25
N PRO A 113 -4.05 12.73 -18.25
CA PRO A 113 -4.25 14.16 -18.11
C PRO A 113 -3.61 14.92 -19.28
N GLU A 114 -4.23 16.03 -19.68
CA GLU A 114 -3.74 16.87 -20.76
C GLU A 114 -2.30 17.35 -20.49
N PRO A 115 -1.46 17.53 -21.53
CA PRO A 115 -0.06 17.94 -21.37
C PRO A 115 0.15 19.18 -20.49
N GLN A 116 -0.79 20.12 -20.50
CA GLN A 116 -0.78 21.37 -19.75
C GLN A 116 -0.83 21.15 -18.23
N VAL A 117 -1.47 20.07 -17.77
CA VAL A 117 -1.53 19.68 -16.35
C VAL A 117 -0.12 19.43 -15.78
N TRP A 118 0.82 19.06 -16.64
CA TRP A 118 2.18 18.67 -16.28
C TRP A 118 3.22 19.76 -16.59
N GLU A 119 2.81 20.96 -17.01
CA GLU A 119 3.73 22.06 -17.25
C GLU A 119 4.54 22.39 -15.98
N GLY A 120 5.86 22.46 -16.12
CA GLY A 120 6.77 22.68 -14.99
C GLY A 120 7.15 21.43 -14.20
N THR A 121 6.62 20.25 -14.54
CA THR A 121 7.06 18.98 -13.95
C THR A 121 8.12 18.31 -14.84
N SER A 122 9.24 17.89 -14.24
CA SER A 122 10.35 17.25 -14.97
C SER A 122 10.05 15.81 -15.39
N LEU A 123 9.12 15.14 -14.71
CA LEU A 123 8.78 13.75 -14.91
C LEU A 123 7.28 13.54 -14.73
N ARG A 124 6.67 12.86 -15.69
CA ARG A 124 5.30 12.34 -15.57
C ARG A 124 5.38 10.93 -15.02
N HIS A 125 4.66 10.65 -13.94
CA HIS A 125 4.50 9.28 -13.46
C HIS A 125 3.63 8.49 -14.45
N TRP A 126 3.94 7.20 -14.66
CA TRP A 126 3.09 6.26 -15.41
C TRP A 126 2.92 6.49 -16.92
N TRP A 127 3.74 7.33 -17.57
CA TRP A 127 3.72 7.53 -19.04
C TRP A 127 3.83 6.22 -19.84
N LEU A 128 4.55 5.23 -19.31
CA LEU A 128 4.92 4.03 -20.05
C LEU A 128 3.80 2.96 -20.12
N SER A 129 2.67 3.18 -19.45
CA SER A 129 1.49 2.32 -19.59
C SER A 129 0.20 3.10 -19.34
N ASP A 130 -0.81 2.93 -20.21
CA ASP A 130 -2.16 3.52 -20.07
C ASP A 130 -2.95 2.99 -18.85
N ASN A 131 -2.32 2.19 -18.00
CA ASN A 131 -2.96 1.51 -16.88
C ASN A 131 -2.07 1.54 -15.64
N TYR A 132 -2.66 1.92 -14.51
CA TYR A 132 -2.05 1.72 -13.20
C TYR A 132 -2.15 0.26 -12.80
N GLN A 133 -1.05 -0.34 -12.34
CA GLN A 133 -1.03 -1.73 -11.91
C GLN A 133 -1.41 -1.81 -10.42
N MET A 134 -2.71 -1.94 -10.12
CA MET A 134 -3.21 -1.98 -8.75
C MET A 134 -2.93 -3.33 -8.09
N PRO A 135 -2.20 -3.38 -6.96
CA PRO A 135 -2.01 -4.61 -6.21
C PRO A 135 -3.33 -5.06 -5.58
N ALA A 136 -3.71 -6.31 -5.78
CA ALA A 136 -4.83 -6.96 -5.12
C ALA A 136 -4.31 -8.23 -4.44
N CYS A 137 -4.15 -8.16 -3.12
CA CYS A 137 -3.54 -9.19 -2.30
C CYS A 137 -4.60 -9.79 -1.36
N TYR A 138 -4.66 -11.12 -1.30
CA TYR A 138 -5.60 -11.88 -0.48
C TYR A 138 -4.80 -12.80 0.42
N MET A 139 -5.06 -12.70 1.73
CA MET A 139 -4.53 -13.62 2.73
C MET A 139 -5.34 -14.91 2.69
#